data_AF-A0A1S5V2W2-F1
#
_entry.id   AF-A0A1S5V2W2-F1
#
_cell.length_a   1.000
_cell.length_b   1.000
_cell.length_c   1.000
_cell.angle_alpha   90.00
_cell.angle_beta   90.00
_cell.angle_gamma   90.00
#
_symmetry.space_group_name_H-M   'P 1'
#
loop_
_entity.id
_entity.type
_entity.pdbx_description
1 polymer ?
#
loop_
_entity_poly.entity_id
_entity_poly.type
_entity_poly.pdbx_seq_one_letter_code
_entity_poly.pdbx_strand_id
1 'polypeptide(L)'
;ITLQAGGSLAANNIDFGARSTLEFNGPLDDGGNAIPYYFKGAIANGNNAILNVNTKLLTAYHLTIGTVAEINIGAGNLFAIDASAGDVTILNAQDIRFRALDSVLVLSNLTGVGVNNILLSADLVAPGADEGTVVFNGGVNGLNIASNVAGTPINIVDGGGNKFTTLLIYNAVTITDDVNLEGIQNVLINNNADFTSSTAFNAGAIQINDATYTIDANNGNLNIPAGNIHFAHADAQLVLQNSSGNDRTITLGANIDPDNDDEGIVILNSVTAGKKLTIAGGKTFGGAHKLQTILFKGAGDCSAAGTTFNTTNIVLDITGQLELGATTANVVLFNDAVQLTQTGNIGGFLDFNAKNGTVTLNNNVNVAGTVQNTGGTNNGTLIVLGASNLNRVNGVAMLKVGAGNVTIAKGGNVKIGEIQGTGTNTLTLPAHFNLTGSINKTGGQALKLNFMNGGSVSGVVGTAANSVGDITTAGATSFASSVNAKGTATLGGTTSFANTFTNTGAVTLAKGSITSFAKNVTATSFVANSATINFG
;
A
#
# COMPACT_ATOMS: atom_id res chain seq x y z
N ILE A 1 -0.73 -40.19 41.45
CA ILE A 1 -1.44 -39.44 42.53
C ILE A 1 -2.31 -38.39 41.85
N THR A 2 -3.47 -38.05 42.39
CA THR A 2 -4.31 -36.95 41.90
C THR A 2 -4.35 -35.84 42.95
N LEU A 3 -3.92 -34.63 42.57
CA LEU A 3 -4.10 -33.42 43.36
C LEU A 3 -5.24 -32.61 42.75
N GLN A 4 -6.22 -32.23 43.58
CA GLN A 4 -7.33 -31.39 43.17
C GLN A 4 -7.17 -29.98 43.73
N ALA A 5 -7.14 -28.99 42.85
CA ALA A 5 -7.13 -27.58 43.18
C ALA A 5 -8.54 -27.01 42.96
N GLY A 6 -9.20 -26.60 44.05
CA GLY A 6 -10.48 -25.89 44.01
C GLY A 6 -10.36 -24.41 43.61
N GLY A 7 -9.17 -23.96 43.23
CA GLY A 7 -8.90 -22.59 42.81
C GLY A 7 -7.47 -22.39 42.33
N SER A 8 -6.95 -21.15 42.39
CA SER A 8 -5.58 -20.82 41.97
C SER A 8 -4.54 -21.60 42.78
N LEU A 9 -3.50 -22.08 42.11
CA LEU A 9 -2.38 -22.79 42.72
C LEU A 9 -1.09 -22.01 42.51
N ALA A 10 -0.47 -21.60 43.61
CA ALA A 10 0.86 -21.00 43.63
C ALA A 10 1.82 -21.90 44.41
N ALA A 11 2.86 -22.39 43.75
CA ALA A 11 3.89 -23.23 44.32
C ALA A 11 5.26 -22.89 43.72
N ASN A 12 6.35 -23.08 44.46
CA ASN A 12 7.68 -22.86 43.91
C ASN A 12 8.05 -23.94 42.88
N ASN A 13 7.76 -25.21 43.19
CA ASN A 13 7.99 -26.35 42.32
C ASN A 13 6.90 -27.41 42.54
N ILE A 14 6.46 -28.05 41.46
CA ILE A 14 5.54 -29.20 41.46
C ILE A 14 6.23 -30.33 40.71
N ASP A 15 6.55 -31.40 41.41
CA ASP A 15 7.14 -32.60 40.84
C ASP A 15 6.08 -33.68 40.63
N PHE A 16 5.88 -34.10 39.38
CA PHE A 16 4.89 -35.13 39.03
C PHE A 16 5.39 -36.56 39.24
N GLY A 17 6.67 -36.76 39.59
CA GLY A 17 7.26 -38.07 39.85
C GLY A 17 7.12 -39.00 38.66
N ALA A 18 6.73 -40.26 38.88
CA ALA A 18 6.63 -41.29 37.84
C ALA A 18 5.35 -41.21 36.97
N ARG A 19 4.23 -40.71 37.52
CA ARG A 19 2.97 -40.34 36.81
C ARG A 19 1.95 -39.75 37.79
N SER A 20 1.52 -38.51 37.59
CA SER A 20 0.53 -37.85 38.46
C SER A 20 -0.41 -36.93 37.71
N THR A 21 -1.56 -36.67 38.33
CA THR A 21 -2.62 -35.81 37.79
C THR A 21 -2.80 -34.59 38.67
N LEU A 22 -2.84 -33.41 38.06
CA LEU A 22 -3.29 -32.16 38.67
C LEU A 22 -4.61 -31.77 38.02
N GLU A 23 -5.62 -31.52 38.84
CA GLU A 23 -6.98 -31.23 38.39
C GLU A 23 -7.46 -29.91 38.98
N PHE A 24 -7.85 -28.97 38.10
CA PHE A 24 -8.44 -27.69 38.49
C PHE A 24 -9.96 -27.76 38.31
N ASN A 25 -10.68 -27.78 39.43
CA ASN A 25 -12.15 -27.89 39.51
C ASN A 25 -12.79 -26.65 40.17
N GLY A 26 -12.17 -25.48 39.99
CA GLY A 26 -12.61 -24.25 40.66
C GLY A 26 -14.03 -23.85 40.22
N PRO A 27 -14.91 -23.45 41.17
CA PRO A 27 -16.30 -23.10 40.89
C PRO A 27 -16.45 -21.76 40.15
N LEU A 28 -17.68 -21.45 39.74
CA LEU A 28 -18.08 -20.08 39.36
C LEU A 28 -18.21 -19.20 40.62
N ASP A 29 -18.34 -17.89 40.44
CA ASP A 29 -18.73 -17.01 41.54
C ASP A 29 -20.19 -17.22 41.96
N ASP A 30 -20.60 -16.61 43.07
CA ASP A 30 -21.97 -16.73 43.61
C ASP A 30 -23.05 -16.16 42.66
N GLY A 31 -22.65 -15.42 41.63
CA GLY A 31 -23.50 -14.88 40.57
C GLY A 31 -23.48 -15.68 39.26
N GLY A 32 -22.73 -16.78 39.20
CA GLY A 32 -22.57 -17.62 38.01
C GLY A 32 -21.56 -17.09 36.98
N ASN A 33 -20.74 -16.10 37.31
CA ASN A 33 -19.67 -15.60 36.43
C ASN A 33 -18.41 -16.45 36.54
N ALA A 34 -17.61 -16.43 35.46
CA ALA A 34 -16.31 -17.12 35.43
C ALA A 34 -15.31 -16.44 36.38
N ILE A 35 -14.68 -17.23 37.25
CA ILE A 35 -13.55 -16.79 38.07
C ILE A 35 -12.25 -17.11 37.33
N PRO A 36 -11.32 -16.13 37.15
CA PRO A 36 -9.99 -16.42 36.64
C PRO A 36 -9.14 -17.14 37.68
N TYR A 37 -8.70 -18.34 37.36
CA TYR A 37 -7.74 -19.09 38.16
C TYR A 37 -6.34 -19.07 37.57
N TYR A 38 -5.35 -19.15 38.44
CA TYR A 38 -3.94 -19.03 38.07
C TYR A 38 -3.14 -20.23 38.53
N PHE A 39 -2.35 -20.77 37.63
CA PHE A 39 -1.33 -21.77 37.94
C PHE A 39 0.05 -21.13 37.84
N LYS A 40 0.69 -20.95 39.01
CA LYS A 40 2.00 -20.33 39.17
C LYS A 40 2.93 -21.32 39.85
N GLY A 41 3.79 -21.99 39.09
CA GLY A 41 4.84 -22.81 39.66
C GLY A 41 5.66 -23.56 38.62
N ALA A 42 6.93 -23.81 38.95
CA ALA A 42 7.79 -24.63 38.13
C ALA A 42 7.29 -26.08 38.12
N ILE A 43 7.38 -26.75 36.98
CA ILE A 43 6.98 -28.13 36.78
C ILE A 43 8.24 -28.96 36.58
N ALA A 44 8.46 -29.91 37.47
CA ALA A 44 9.47 -30.94 37.34
C ALA A 44 8.82 -32.26 36.89
N ASN A 45 9.54 -33.04 36.06
CA ASN A 45 9.04 -34.29 35.49
C ASN A 45 7.69 -34.13 34.76
N GLY A 46 7.51 -33.01 34.04
CA GLY A 46 6.27 -32.70 33.31
C GLY A 46 5.89 -33.76 32.28
N ASN A 47 6.87 -34.49 31.74
CA ASN A 47 6.65 -35.63 30.85
C ASN A 47 5.87 -36.80 31.48
N ASN A 48 5.65 -36.76 32.80
CA ASN A 48 4.82 -37.70 33.55
C ASN A 48 3.50 -37.06 34.07
N ALA A 49 3.27 -35.78 33.74
CA ALA A 49 2.16 -34.98 34.25
C ALA A 49 0.91 -35.07 33.36
N ILE A 50 -0.25 -35.21 34.01
CA ILE A 50 -1.57 -35.01 33.41
C ILE A 50 -2.20 -33.78 34.08
N LEU A 51 -2.56 -32.77 33.29
CA LEU A 51 -3.28 -31.58 33.74
C LEU A 51 -4.72 -31.62 33.24
N ASN A 52 -5.70 -31.65 34.16
CA ASN A 52 -7.12 -31.56 33.83
C ASN A 52 -7.64 -30.14 34.14
N VAL A 53 -8.12 -29.44 33.12
CA VAL A 53 -8.70 -28.11 33.21
C VAL A 53 -10.22 -28.21 33.17
N ASN A 54 -10.81 -28.37 34.35
CA ASN A 54 -12.24 -28.53 34.57
C ASN A 54 -12.85 -27.26 35.21
N THR A 55 -12.24 -26.11 34.94
CA THR A 55 -12.70 -24.80 35.40
C THR A 55 -12.76 -23.84 34.22
N LYS A 56 -13.64 -22.83 34.30
CA LYS A 56 -13.96 -21.96 33.15
C LYS A 56 -12.75 -21.22 32.60
N LEU A 57 -11.85 -20.75 33.45
CA LEU A 57 -10.71 -19.94 33.06
C LEU A 57 -9.49 -20.27 33.91
N LEU A 58 -8.48 -20.90 33.30
CA LEU A 58 -7.20 -21.19 33.95
C LEU A 58 -6.04 -20.62 33.12
N THR A 59 -5.17 -19.84 33.77
CA THR A 59 -3.94 -19.32 33.15
C THR A 59 -2.70 -19.88 33.83
N ALA A 60 -1.82 -20.52 33.06
CA ALA A 60 -0.50 -20.96 33.50
C ALA A 60 0.57 -19.95 33.08
N TYR A 61 1.32 -19.43 34.06
CA TYR A 61 2.31 -18.37 33.83
C TYR A 61 3.77 -18.85 33.76
N HIS A 62 4.04 -20.09 34.18
CA HIS A 62 5.43 -20.56 34.28
C HIS A 62 5.86 -21.26 32.99
N LEU A 63 7.04 -20.93 32.47
CA LEU A 63 7.58 -21.43 31.21
C LEU A 63 7.65 -22.97 31.08
N THR A 64 7.74 -23.67 32.21
CA THR A 64 7.79 -25.14 32.24
C THR A 64 6.43 -25.79 31.95
N ILE A 65 5.35 -25.03 31.79
CA ILE A 65 4.05 -25.58 31.38
C ILE A 65 4.13 -26.34 30.04
N GLY A 66 5.02 -25.89 29.16
CA GLY A 66 5.34 -26.58 27.89
C GLY A 66 6.03 -27.94 28.04
N THR A 67 6.24 -28.43 29.28
CA THR A 67 6.79 -29.78 29.54
C THR A 67 5.74 -30.82 29.92
N VAL A 68 4.48 -30.41 30.18
CA VAL A 68 3.39 -31.31 30.63
C VAL A 68 2.99 -32.29 29.53
N ALA A 69 3.05 -33.60 29.80
CA ALA A 69 2.77 -34.63 28.80
C ALA A 69 1.33 -34.62 28.28
N GLU A 70 0.35 -34.40 29.15
CA GLU A 70 -1.07 -34.41 28.76
C GLU A 70 -1.82 -33.25 29.41
N ILE A 71 -2.49 -32.44 28.59
CA ILE A 71 -3.36 -31.35 29.01
C ILE A 71 -4.76 -31.63 28.47
N ASN A 72 -5.71 -31.81 29.37
CA ASN A 72 -7.11 -32.04 29.06
C ASN A 72 -7.92 -30.78 29.34
N ILE A 73 -8.45 -30.13 28.30
CA ILE A 73 -9.32 -28.97 28.42
C ILE A 73 -10.77 -29.45 28.45
N GLY A 74 -11.44 -29.25 29.57
CA GLY A 74 -12.84 -29.63 29.76
C GLY A 74 -13.81 -28.85 28.86
N ALA A 75 -15.06 -29.31 28.78
CA ALA A 75 -16.10 -28.68 27.98
C ALA A 75 -16.39 -27.24 28.46
N GLY A 76 -16.42 -26.30 27.51
CA GLY A 76 -16.65 -24.88 27.75
C GLY A 76 -15.62 -24.20 28.63
N ASN A 77 -14.43 -24.78 28.73
CA ASN A 77 -13.33 -24.27 29.54
C ASN A 77 -12.23 -23.67 28.66
N LEU A 78 -11.57 -22.66 29.20
CA LEU A 78 -10.46 -21.98 28.57
C LEU A 78 -9.19 -22.25 29.38
N PHE A 79 -8.16 -22.71 28.68
CA PHE A 79 -6.82 -22.86 29.22
C PHE A 79 -5.84 -21.95 28.50
N ALA A 80 -5.14 -21.10 29.25
CA ALA A 80 -4.14 -20.18 28.73
C ALA A 80 -2.73 -20.61 29.13
N ILE A 81 -1.85 -20.76 28.14
CA ILE A 81 -0.40 -20.81 28.29
C ILE A 81 0.10 -19.39 28.07
N ASP A 82 0.53 -18.73 29.15
CA ASP A 82 0.93 -17.33 29.12
C ASP A 82 2.44 -17.18 29.30
N ALA A 83 3.08 -16.58 28.29
CA ALA A 83 4.51 -16.33 28.20
C ALA A 83 4.95 -15.05 28.92
N SER A 84 4.11 -14.40 29.75
CA SER A 84 4.49 -13.15 30.43
C SER A 84 5.74 -13.28 31.31
N ALA A 85 6.01 -14.47 31.85
CA ALA A 85 7.19 -14.72 32.68
C ALA A 85 8.46 -15.07 31.87
N GLY A 86 8.34 -15.22 30.55
CA GLY A 86 9.41 -15.61 29.64
C GLY A 86 8.94 -16.60 28.58
N ASP A 87 9.83 -16.89 27.62
CA ASP A 87 9.55 -17.79 26.49
C ASP A 87 9.10 -19.18 26.94
N VAL A 88 8.09 -19.72 26.26
CA VAL A 88 7.56 -21.07 26.51
C VAL A 88 7.91 -21.96 25.34
N THR A 89 8.44 -23.15 25.59
CA THR A 89 8.63 -24.18 24.55
C THR A 89 7.64 -25.32 24.78
N ILE A 90 6.72 -25.52 23.83
CA ILE A 90 5.79 -26.65 23.77
C ILE A 90 6.54 -27.84 23.15
N LEU A 91 6.69 -28.93 23.89
CA LEU A 91 7.51 -30.07 23.49
C LEU A 91 6.77 -31.07 22.57
N ASN A 92 7.55 -31.88 21.83
CA ASN A 92 7.09 -32.82 20.78
C ASN A 92 6.20 -33.99 21.29
N ALA A 93 5.98 -34.12 22.59
CA ALA A 93 5.18 -35.20 23.20
C ALA A 93 4.02 -34.69 24.06
N GLN A 94 3.64 -33.43 23.90
CA GLN A 94 2.50 -32.86 24.63
C GLN A 94 1.18 -33.17 23.90
N ASP A 95 0.30 -33.93 24.54
CA ASP A 95 -1.08 -34.14 24.09
C ASP A 95 -1.97 -33.02 24.67
N ILE A 96 -2.44 -32.09 23.83
CA ILE A 96 -3.44 -31.08 24.24
C ILE A 96 -4.82 -31.50 23.73
N ARG A 97 -5.63 -32.08 24.61
CA ARG A 97 -6.94 -32.67 24.28
C ARG A 97 -8.08 -31.71 24.58
N PHE A 98 -8.94 -31.51 23.59
CA PHE A 98 -10.17 -30.73 23.70
C PHE A 98 -11.33 -31.69 23.97
N ARG A 99 -12.04 -31.50 25.08
CA ARG A 99 -13.13 -32.42 25.49
C ARG A 99 -14.49 -32.03 24.93
N ALA A 100 -14.63 -30.86 24.32
CA ALA A 100 -15.82 -30.44 23.58
C ALA A 100 -15.48 -29.34 22.56
N LEU A 101 -16.45 -28.99 21.72
CA LEU A 101 -16.36 -27.94 20.69
C LEU A 101 -16.00 -26.55 21.27
N ASP A 102 -16.53 -26.27 22.46
CA ASP A 102 -16.37 -24.98 23.14
C ASP A 102 -15.14 -24.94 24.07
N SER A 103 -14.26 -25.94 24.01
CA SER A 103 -12.95 -25.91 24.65
C SER A 103 -12.01 -24.93 23.92
N VAL A 104 -11.26 -24.13 24.67
CA VAL A 104 -10.40 -23.07 24.12
C VAL A 104 -8.98 -23.18 24.65
N LEU A 105 -8.00 -23.20 23.74
CA LEU A 105 -6.59 -23.01 24.06
C LEU A 105 -6.17 -21.58 23.72
N VAL A 106 -5.59 -20.88 24.69
CA VAL A 106 -5.04 -19.54 24.50
C VAL A 106 -3.53 -19.61 24.64
N LEU A 107 -2.81 -19.10 23.64
CA LEU A 107 -1.39 -18.81 23.69
C LEU A 107 -1.24 -17.30 23.83
N SER A 108 -0.66 -16.81 24.92
CA SER A 108 -0.69 -15.38 25.22
C SER A 108 0.61 -14.81 25.77
N ASN A 109 0.74 -13.49 25.67
CA ASN A 109 1.71 -12.68 26.39
C ASN A 109 1.02 -11.45 27.02
N LEU A 110 0.11 -11.68 27.98
CA LEU A 110 -0.80 -10.63 28.45
C LEU A 110 -0.09 -9.47 29.15
N THR A 111 0.93 -9.78 29.95
CA THR A 111 1.59 -8.84 30.86
C THR A 111 3.12 -8.84 30.79
N GLY A 112 3.71 -9.58 29.84
CA GLY A 112 5.17 -9.62 29.68
C GLY A 112 5.73 -8.25 29.37
N VAL A 113 6.99 -7.99 29.76
CA VAL A 113 7.65 -6.67 29.61
C VAL A 113 8.21 -6.39 28.21
N GLY A 114 8.03 -7.32 27.28
CA GLY A 114 8.47 -7.25 25.88
C GLY A 114 7.78 -8.33 25.05
N VAL A 115 8.16 -8.44 23.77
CA VAL A 115 7.71 -9.53 22.91
C VAL A 115 8.31 -10.84 23.45
N ASN A 116 7.44 -11.80 23.77
CA ASN A 116 7.85 -13.14 24.19
C ASN A 116 7.44 -14.17 23.14
N ASN A 117 8.08 -15.34 23.19
CA ASN A 117 7.91 -16.40 22.23
C ASN A 117 7.15 -17.60 22.82
N ILE A 118 6.30 -18.21 22.01
CA ILE A 118 5.85 -19.59 22.21
C ILE A 118 6.40 -20.42 21.06
N LEU A 119 7.32 -21.32 21.40
CA LEU A 119 8.06 -22.15 20.46
C LEU A 119 7.43 -23.55 20.41
N LEU A 120 7.04 -24.01 19.23
CA LEU A 120 6.44 -25.31 18.99
C LEU A 120 7.53 -26.30 18.57
N SER A 121 7.66 -27.42 19.28
CA SER A 121 8.63 -28.48 18.93
C SER A 121 8.02 -29.59 18.07
N ALA A 122 6.71 -29.53 17.82
CA ALA A 122 5.94 -30.43 16.97
C ALA A 122 4.63 -29.75 16.55
N ASP A 123 3.94 -30.36 15.59
CA ASP A 123 2.62 -29.94 15.17
C ASP A 123 1.70 -29.76 16.38
N LEU A 124 1.06 -28.59 16.45
CA LEU A 124 0.02 -28.36 17.42
C LEU A 124 -1.23 -29.03 16.88
N VAL A 125 -1.63 -30.14 17.51
CA VAL A 125 -2.78 -30.95 17.13
C VAL A 125 -3.86 -30.90 18.19
N ALA A 126 -5.12 -31.01 17.78
CA ALA A 126 -6.29 -31.11 18.66
C ALA A 126 -6.89 -32.52 18.64
N PRO A 127 -6.28 -33.53 19.30
CA PRO A 127 -6.89 -34.85 19.42
C PRO A 127 -8.21 -34.77 20.23
N GLY A 128 -9.34 -35.10 19.60
CA GLY A 128 -10.69 -35.05 20.19
C GLY A 128 -11.76 -35.60 19.25
N ALA A 129 -13.04 -35.64 19.64
CA ALA A 129 -14.18 -35.99 18.78
C ALA A 129 -14.88 -34.76 18.15
N ASP A 130 -14.58 -33.56 18.66
CA ASP A 130 -15.27 -32.30 18.38
C ASP A 130 -14.25 -31.14 18.22
N GLU A 131 -14.62 -30.11 17.45
CA GLU A 131 -13.76 -29.03 16.91
C GLU A 131 -13.42 -27.93 17.94
N GLY A 132 -12.16 -27.72 18.30
CA GLY A 132 -11.74 -26.72 19.30
C GLY A 132 -11.34 -25.35 18.71
N THR A 133 -11.27 -24.30 19.56
CA THR A 133 -10.79 -22.96 19.18
C THR A 133 -9.39 -22.68 19.74
N VAL A 134 -8.54 -22.05 18.93
CA VAL A 134 -7.23 -21.52 19.36
C VAL A 134 -7.26 -20.01 19.33
N VAL A 135 -6.63 -19.39 20.33
CA VAL A 135 -6.49 -17.94 20.44
C VAL A 135 -5.03 -17.57 20.59
N PHE A 136 -4.54 -16.67 19.74
CA PHE A 136 -3.26 -16.00 19.94
C PHE A 136 -3.49 -14.58 20.42
N ASN A 137 -2.90 -14.25 21.56
CA ASN A 137 -3.07 -12.95 22.18
C ASN A 137 -1.73 -12.31 22.55
N GLY A 138 -1.33 -11.30 21.79
CA GLY A 138 -0.10 -10.54 21.99
C GLY A 138 0.00 -9.76 23.30
N GLY A 139 -1.12 -9.55 23.99
CA GLY A 139 -1.21 -8.56 25.05
C GLY A 139 -0.70 -7.19 24.57
N VAL A 140 -0.13 -6.43 25.50
CA VAL A 140 0.35 -5.06 25.22
C VAL A 140 1.67 -5.01 24.45
N ASN A 141 2.51 -6.04 24.55
CA ASN A 141 3.89 -6.00 24.07
C ASN A 141 4.19 -6.97 22.92
N GLY A 142 3.23 -7.81 22.53
CA GLY A 142 3.32 -8.70 21.37
C GLY A 142 3.67 -10.15 21.71
N LEU A 143 3.29 -11.07 20.82
CA LEU A 143 3.57 -12.50 20.93
C LEU A 143 4.12 -13.04 19.61
N ASN A 144 5.18 -13.83 19.69
CA ASN A 144 5.68 -14.61 18.55
C ASN A 144 5.27 -16.08 18.70
N ILE A 145 4.75 -16.68 17.64
CA ILE A 145 4.55 -18.13 17.51
C ILE A 145 5.56 -18.64 16.48
N ALA A 146 6.43 -19.54 16.90
CA ALA A 146 7.53 -20.03 16.08
C ALA A 146 7.81 -21.52 16.26
N SER A 147 8.64 -22.10 15.39
CA SER A 147 9.17 -23.45 15.58
C SER A 147 10.42 -23.43 16.45
N ASN A 148 10.57 -24.45 17.29
CA ASN A 148 11.83 -24.78 17.95
C ASN A 148 12.68 -25.78 17.15
N VAL A 149 12.19 -26.22 15.97
CA VAL A 149 12.80 -27.25 15.13
C VAL A 149 13.22 -26.64 13.81
N ALA A 150 14.49 -26.82 13.46
CA ALA A 150 15.03 -26.31 12.20
C ALA A 150 14.51 -27.09 10.99
N GLY A 151 14.17 -26.36 9.92
CA GLY A 151 14.04 -26.88 8.56
C GLY A 151 12.72 -27.54 8.19
N THR A 152 11.81 -27.80 9.15
CA THR A 152 10.46 -28.31 8.86
C THR A 152 9.43 -27.35 9.46
N PRO A 153 8.52 -26.78 8.65
CA PRO A 153 7.41 -26.00 9.17
C PRO A 153 6.55 -26.84 10.11
N ILE A 154 6.25 -26.28 11.27
CA ILE A 154 5.34 -26.85 12.25
C ILE A 154 3.94 -26.42 11.92
N ASN A 155 3.06 -27.39 11.76
CA ASN A 155 1.71 -27.07 11.38
C ASN A 155 0.82 -26.92 12.61
N ILE A 156 -0.08 -25.94 12.56
CA ILE A 156 -1.23 -25.87 13.46
C ILE A 156 -2.37 -26.55 12.68
N VAL A 157 -2.43 -27.88 12.79
CA VAL A 157 -3.16 -28.75 11.87
C VAL A 157 -4.23 -29.60 12.50
N ASP A 158 -5.11 -30.08 11.62
CA ASP A 158 -5.92 -31.26 11.82
C ASP A 158 -5.04 -32.54 11.78
N GLY A 159 -4.89 -33.20 12.92
CA GLY A 159 -4.16 -34.46 13.08
C GLY A 159 -4.87 -35.69 12.50
N GLY A 160 -5.62 -35.53 11.39
CA GLY A 160 -6.33 -36.62 10.70
C GLY A 160 -7.63 -37.07 11.40
N GLY A 161 -8.33 -36.16 12.10
CA GLY A 161 -9.53 -36.50 12.86
C GLY A 161 -10.45 -35.31 13.13
N ASN A 162 -10.18 -34.54 14.19
CA ASN A 162 -10.99 -33.40 14.65
C ASN A 162 -10.14 -32.14 14.83
N LYS A 163 -10.77 -30.98 14.60
CA LYS A 163 -10.16 -29.83 13.93
C LYS A 163 -9.97 -28.63 14.86
N PHE A 164 -8.90 -27.86 14.63
CA PHE A 164 -8.97 -26.41 14.89
C PHE A 164 -9.77 -25.77 13.76
N THR A 165 -11.05 -25.45 14.01
CA THR A 165 -11.86 -24.74 13.02
C THR A 165 -11.52 -23.27 12.96
N THR A 166 -11.20 -22.68 14.11
CA THR A 166 -11.07 -21.24 14.25
C THR A 166 -9.78 -20.88 14.99
N LEU A 167 -9.02 -19.98 14.39
CA LEU A 167 -7.93 -19.25 15.02
C LEU A 167 -8.36 -17.79 15.22
N LEU A 168 -8.37 -17.34 16.48
CA LEU A 168 -8.62 -15.95 16.82
C LEU A 168 -7.30 -15.23 17.08
N ILE A 169 -7.10 -14.09 16.43
CA ILE A 169 -5.95 -13.22 16.66
C ILE A 169 -6.39 -11.96 17.38
N TYR A 170 -5.74 -11.67 18.51
CA TYR A 170 -5.92 -10.45 19.29
C TYR A 170 -4.58 -9.78 19.58
N ASN A 171 -4.59 -8.44 19.55
CA ASN A 171 -3.41 -7.59 19.74
C ASN A 171 -2.27 -7.94 18.75
N ALA A 172 -1.03 -7.58 19.09
CA ALA A 172 0.12 -7.79 18.21
C ALA A 172 0.60 -9.25 18.22
N VAL A 173 0.48 -9.96 17.10
CA VAL A 173 0.92 -11.36 16.96
C VAL A 173 1.75 -11.52 15.70
N THR A 174 2.91 -12.16 15.81
CA THR A 174 3.73 -12.57 14.66
C THR A 174 3.83 -14.09 14.61
N ILE A 175 3.50 -14.66 13.45
CA ILE A 175 3.79 -16.07 13.14
C ILE A 175 5.01 -16.09 12.22
N THR A 176 6.05 -16.78 12.65
CA THR A 176 7.26 -16.95 11.84
C THR A 176 7.04 -17.99 10.73
N ASP A 177 7.91 -17.94 9.73
CA ASP A 177 7.85 -18.74 8.50
C ASP A 177 7.89 -20.26 8.70
N ASP A 178 8.32 -20.68 9.87
CA ASP A 178 8.41 -22.08 10.27
C ASP A 178 7.11 -22.58 10.92
N VAL A 179 6.02 -21.83 10.83
CA VAL A 179 4.70 -22.24 11.29
C VAL A 179 3.70 -22.14 10.14
N ASN A 180 2.88 -23.18 9.97
CA ASN A 180 1.92 -23.34 8.89
C ASN A 180 0.48 -23.36 9.43
N LEU A 181 -0.45 -22.66 8.76
CA LEU A 181 -1.88 -22.64 9.09
C LEU A 181 -2.75 -23.42 8.11
N GLU A 182 -2.15 -24.19 7.19
CA GLU A 182 -2.88 -25.08 6.31
C GLU A 182 -3.77 -26.04 7.11
N GLY A 183 -5.06 -26.07 6.79
CA GLY A 183 -6.07 -26.86 7.50
C GLY A 183 -6.91 -26.09 8.51
N ILE A 184 -6.49 -24.89 8.95
CA ILE A 184 -7.38 -23.98 9.70
C ILE A 184 -8.48 -23.48 8.78
N GLN A 185 -9.74 -23.65 9.18
CA GLN A 185 -10.88 -23.22 8.35
C GLN A 185 -11.08 -21.70 8.40
N ASN A 186 -11.03 -21.09 9.59
CA ASN A 186 -11.28 -19.66 9.77
C ASN A 186 -10.18 -19.02 10.61
N VAL A 187 -9.55 -17.98 10.09
CA VAL A 187 -8.67 -17.08 10.84
C VAL A 187 -9.40 -15.75 10.99
N LEU A 188 -9.68 -15.35 12.23
CA LEU A 188 -10.38 -14.10 12.52
C LEU A 188 -9.42 -13.13 13.20
N ILE A 189 -9.16 -12.00 12.55
CA ILE A 189 -8.23 -10.97 13.00
C ILE A 189 -9.05 -9.78 13.49
N ASN A 190 -9.03 -9.53 14.80
CA ASN A 190 -10.04 -8.71 15.48
C ASN A 190 -9.44 -7.57 16.30
N ASN A 191 -10.24 -6.52 16.54
CA ASN A 191 -10.06 -5.55 17.62
C ASN A 191 -8.66 -4.89 17.65
N ASN A 192 -8.30 -4.16 16.62
CA ASN A 192 -7.01 -3.49 16.45
C ASN A 192 -5.81 -4.44 16.55
N ALA A 193 -6.00 -5.73 16.25
CA ALA A 193 -4.88 -6.66 16.16
C ALA A 193 -3.92 -6.24 15.04
N ASP A 194 -2.64 -6.51 15.28
CA ASP A 194 -1.57 -6.37 14.29
C ASP A 194 -0.97 -7.75 14.08
N PHE A 195 -1.44 -8.43 13.04
CA PHE A 195 -1.06 -9.79 12.73
C PHE A 195 -0.04 -9.81 11.59
N THR A 196 1.14 -10.38 11.80
CA THR A 196 2.15 -10.54 10.75
C THR A 196 2.45 -12.01 10.51
N SER A 197 2.50 -12.41 9.23
CA SER A 197 2.94 -13.74 8.83
C SER A 197 3.48 -13.76 7.40
N SER A 198 4.28 -14.76 7.09
CA SER A 198 4.85 -15.07 5.77
C SER A 198 4.32 -16.40 5.20
N THR A 199 3.42 -17.07 5.94
CA THR A 199 2.91 -18.42 5.63
C THR A 199 1.41 -18.57 5.86
N ALA A 200 0.82 -17.82 6.79
CA ALA A 200 -0.58 -17.94 7.23
C ALA A 200 -1.65 -17.73 6.14
N PHE A 201 -1.26 -17.22 4.97
CA PHE A 201 -2.17 -16.97 3.84
C PHE A 201 -2.78 -18.24 3.21
N ASN A 202 -2.38 -19.42 3.67
CA ASN A 202 -2.88 -20.72 3.21
C ASN A 202 -4.01 -21.33 4.06
N ALA A 203 -4.52 -20.60 5.07
CA ALA A 203 -5.74 -20.97 5.78
C ALA A 203 -6.99 -20.94 4.86
N GLY A 204 -8.09 -21.58 5.27
CA GLY A 204 -9.33 -21.71 4.49
C GLY A 204 -10.03 -20.37 4.21
N ALA A 205 -10.33 -19.61 5.25
CA ALA A 205 -10.90 -18.26 5.23
C ALA A 205 -10.14 -17.39 6.23
N ILE A 206 -9.87 -16.13 5.87
CA ILE A 206 -9.13 -15.15 6.65
C ILE A 206 -9.96 -13.87 6.64
N GLN A 207 -10.60 -13.58 7.76
CA GLN A 207 -11.42 -12.40 7.92
C GLN A 207 -10.64 -11.32 8.68
N ILE A 208 -10.45 -10.18 8.04
CA ILE A 208 -9.87 -8.98 8.63
C ILE A 208 -11.04 -8.08 9.04
N ASN A 209 -11.24 -7.91 10.34
CA ASN A 209 -12.23 -6.97 10.88
C ASN A 209 -11.55 -5.60 11.06
N ASP A 210 -11.80 -4.89 12.15
CA ASP A 210 -11.07 -3.67 12.49
C ASP A 210 -9.63 -4.00 12.95
N ALA A 211 -8.75 -4.39 12.03
CA ALA A 211 -7.41 -4.89 12.32
C ALA A 211 -6.45 -4.79 11.12
N THR A 212 -5.17 -5.06 11.36
CA THR A 212 -4.13 -5.14 10.33
C THR A 212 -3.62 -6.57 10.17
N TYR A 213 -3.60 -7.05 8.93
CA TYR A 213 -2.92 -8.27 8.53
C TYR A 213 -1.78 -7.98 7.57
N THR A 214 -0.55 -8.27 7.98
CA THR A 214 0.65 -8.15 7.17
C THR A 214 1.09 -9.51 6.65
N ILE A 215 1.12 -9.65 5.32
CA ILE A 215 1.79 -10.74 4.61
C ILE A 215 3.17 -10.26 4.17
N ASP A 216 4.23 -10.78 4.79
CA ASP A 216 5.60 -10.32 4.53
C ASP A 216 6.44 -11.34 3.76
N ALA A 217 6.92 -10.93 2.59
CA ALA A 217 7.85 -11.70 1.76
C ALA A 217 9.32 -11.60 2.27
N ASN A 218 9.52 -11.70 3.58
CA ASN A 218 10.84 -11.53 4.22
C ASN A 218 11.86 -12.60 3.78
N ASN A 219 11.44 -13.86 3.62
CA ASN A 219 12.35 -14.98 3.33
C ASN A 219 12.18 -15.58 1.93
N GLY A 220 11.07 -15.30 1.24
CA GLY A 220 10.77 -15.91 -0.06
C GLY A 220 9.92 -15.03 -0.95
N ASN A 221 9.87 -15.35 -2.23
CA ASN A 221 8.71 -14.94 -3.03
C ASN A 221 7.49 -15.70 -2.53
N LEU A 222 6.34 -15.05 -2.52
CA LEU A 222 5.10 -15.63 -2.00
C LEU A 222 4.09 -15.84 -3.13
N ASN A 223 3.37 -16.96 -3.07
CA ASN A 223 2.26 -17.25 -3.97
C ASN A 223 1.01 -17.37 -3.10
N ILE A 224 0.16 -16.35 -3.12
CA ILE A 224 -1.08 -16.32 -2.36
C ILE A 224 -2.14 -17.04 -3.21
N PRO A 225 -2.62 -18.24 -2.81
CA PRO A 225 -3.53 -19.05 -3.63
C PRO A 225 -4.89 -18.38 -3.89
N ALA A 226 -5.31 -17.50 -2.98
CA ALA A 226 -6.41 -16.53 -3.07
C ALA A 226 -7.86 -17.07 -3.11
N GLY A 227 -8.80 -16.18 -2.73
CA GLY A 227 -10.24 -16.43 -2.52
C GLY A 227 -10.67 -16.44 -1.04
N ASN A 228 -9.71 -16.50 -0.13
CA ASN A 228 -9.91 -16.68 1.31
C ASN A 228 -9.82 -15.41 2.15
N ILE A 229 -9.23 -14.31 1.65
CA ILE A 229 -9.06 -13.07 2.43
C ILE A 229 -10.29 -12.17 2.23
N HIS A 230 -10.98 -11.84 3.32
CA HIS A 230 -12.19 -11.01 3.34
C HIS A 230 -11.99 -9.79 4.25
N PHE A 231 -12.44 -8.63 3.78
CA PHE A 231 -12.52 -7.41 4.60
C PHE A 231 -13.94 -7.30 5.14
N ALA A 232 -14.08 -7.37 6.45
CA ALA A 232 -15.37 -7.29 7.14
C ALA A 232 -15.57 -5.94 7.87
N HIS A 233 -14.69 -4.97 7.61
CA HIS A 233 -14.77 -3.61 8.16
C HIS A 233 -14.12 -2.60 7.21
N ALA A 234 -14.54 -1.34 7.28
CA ALA A 234 -13.98 -0.27 6.45
C ALA A 234 -12.49 -0.03 6.74
N ASP A 235 -12.11 -0.09 8.01
CA ASP A 235 -10.74 0.16 8.48
C ASP A 235 -9.86 -1.10 8.48
N ALA A 236 -10.37 -2.23 7.97
CA ALA A 236 -9.62 -3.48 7.83
C ALA A 236 -8.44 -3.30 6.87
N GLN A 237 -7.22 -3.67 7.29
CA GLN A 237 -6.01 -3.44 6.49
C GLN A 237 -5.32 -4.75 6.11
N LEU A 238 -5.06 -4.92 4.81
CA LEU A 238 -4.15 -5.94 4.29
C LEU A 238 -2.87 -5.27 3.82
N VAL A 239 -1.75 -5.62 4.45
CA VAL A 239 -0.42 -5.14 4.06
C VAL A 239 0.30 -6.27 3.31
N LEU A 240 0.62 -6.04 2.05
CA LEU A 240 1.53 -6.90 1.29
C LEU A 240 2.91 -6.26 1.33
N GLN A 241 3.88 -6.95 1.95
CA GLN A 241 5.13 -6.36 2.36
C GLN A 241 6.36 -7.09 1.79
N ASN A 242 7.41 -6.31 1.53
CA ASN A 242 8.77 -6.81 1.44
C ASN A 242 9.64 -6.10 2.49
N SER A 243 9.95 -6.78 3.60
CA SER A 243 10.96 -6.34 4.58
C SER A 243 12.35 -6.91 4.35
N SER A 244 12.52 -7.75 3.32
CA SER A 244 13.76 -8.47 3.11
C SER A 244 14.89 -7.57 2.56
N GLY A 245 16.12 -8.09 2.63
CA GLY A 245 17.28 -7.52 1.96
C GLY A 245 17.36 -7.81 0.45
N ASN A 246 16.32 -8.41 -0.14
CA ASN A 246 16.25 -8.81 -1.54
C ASN A 246 15.01 -8.26 -2.23
N ASP A 247 15.01 -8.28 -3.56
CA ASP A 247 13.77 -8.03 -4.32
C ASP A 247 12.83 -9.21 -4.14
N ARG A 248 11.54 -8.91 -3.98
CA ARG A 248 10.52 -9.92 -3.71
C ARG A 248 9.32 -9.72 -4.61
N THR A 249 8.73 -10.86 -4.96
CA THR A 249 7.47 -10.93 -5.69
C THR A 249 6.41 -11.59 -4.82
N ILE A 250 5.25 -10.95 -4.72
CA ILE A 250 4.03 -11.54 -4.18
C ILE A 250 3.09 -11.75 -5.38
N THR A 251 2.81 -13.01 -5.69
CA THR A 251 1.92 -13.41 -6.79
C THR A 251 0.54 -13.72 -6.23
N LEU A 252 -0.48 -13.03 -6.76
CA LEU A 252 -1.88 -13.28 -6.40
C LEU A 252 -2.50 -14.36 -7.31
N GLY A 253 -3.10 -15.38 -6.71
CA GLY A 253 -3.81 -16.46 -7.40
C GLY A 253 -5.21 -16.09 -7.89
N ALA A 254 -5.85 -15.11 -7.24
CA ALA A 254 -7.22 -14.65 -7.48
C ALA A 254 -7.37 -13.19 -7.03
N ASN A 255 -8.54 -12.61 -7.27
CA ASN A 255 -8.85 -11.26 -6.81
C ASN A 255 -8.94 -11.20 -5.29
N ILE A 256 -8.74 -10.01 -4.74
CA ILE A 256 -8.96 -9.71 -3.32
C ILE A 256 -10.08 -8.69 -3.27
N ASP A 257 -11.23 -9.13 -2.76
CA ASP A 257 -12.49 -8.40 -2.82
C ASP A 257 -12.97 -8.12 -1.40
N PRO A 258 -13.41 -6.89 -1.08
CA PRO A 258 -14.12 -6.62 0.17
C PRO A 258 -15.54 -7.19 0.12
N ASP A 259 -16.17 -7.35 1.28
CA ASP A 259 -17.53 -7.85 1.38
C ASP A 259 -18.55 -6.82 0.86
N ASN A 260 -18.27 -5.52 1.06
CA ASN A 260 -19.07 -4.41 0.54
C ASN A 260 -18.20 -3.33 -0.12
N ASP A 261 -18.85 -2.42 -0.87
CA ASP A 261 -18.17 -1.26 -1.44
C ASP A 261 -17.64 -0.32 -0.35
N ASP A 262 -16.47 0.27 -0.62
CA ASP A 262 -15.74 1.18 0.26
C ASP A 262 -15.28 0.56 1.59
N GLU A 263 -15.20 -0.77 1.65
CA GLU A 263 -14.53 -1.51 2.72
C GLU A 263 -13.10 -1.91 2.33
N GLY A 264 -12.25 -2.10 3.34
CA GLY A 264 -10.89 -2.61 3.16
C GLY A 264 -9.88 -1.61 2.61
N ILE A 265 -8.69 -1.64 3.20
CA ILE A 265 -7.52 -0.89 2.78
C ILE A 265 -6.44 -1.90 2.39
N VAL A 266 -5.93 -1.78 1.15
CA VAL A 266 -4.74 -2.56 0.75
C VAL A 266 -3.53 -1.65 0.75
N ILE A 267 -2.48 -2.10 1.43
CA ILE A 267 -1.23 -1.40 1.56
C ILE A 267 -0.12 -2.22 0.91
N LEU A 268 0.57 -1.64 -0.07
CA LEU A 268 1.72 -2.25 -0.74
C LEU A 268 2.99 -1.61 -0.17
N ASN A 269 3.73 -2.37 0.64
CA ASN A 269 4.82 -1.85 1.47
C ASN A 269 6.19 -2.42 1.05
N SER A 270 7.01 -1.61 0.40
CA SER A 270 8.41 -1.95 0.13
C SER A 270 9.29 -1.30 1.19
N VAL A 271 9.61 -2.03 2.27
CA VAL A 271 10.21 -1.43 3.47
C VAL A 271 11.67 -1.06 3.23
N THR A 272 12.43 -1.97 2.63
CA THR A 272 13.90 -1.85 2.54
C THR A 272 14.33 -0.99 1.36
N ALA A 273 15.04 0.11 1.65
CA ALA A 273 15.57 1.00 0.61
C ALA A 273 16.45 0.25 -0.42
N GLY A 274 16.25 0.57 -1.69
CA GLY A 274 16.96 -0.07 -2.81
C GLY A 274 16.56 -1.52 -3.09
N LYS A 275 15.47 -2.00 -2.48
CA LYS A 275 14.83 -3.29 -2.77
C LYS A 275 13.45 -3.07 -3.35
N LYS A 276 12.98 -4.03 -4.14
CA LYS A 276 11.73 -3.94 -4.86
C LYS A 276 10.67 -4.90 -4.32
N LEU A 277 9.45 -4.41 -4.12
CA LEU A 277 8.25 -5.23 -4.02
C LEU A 277 7.55 -5.27 -5.38
N THR A 278 7.37 -6.46 -5.94
CA THR A 278 6.58 -6.66 -7.17
C THR A 278 5.28 -7.39 -6.83
N ILE A 279 4.15 -6.83 -7.24
CA ILE A 279 2.85 -7.51 -7.18
C ILE A 279 2.56 -8.13 -8.55
N ALA A 280 2.33 -9.43 -8.58
CA ALA A 280 2.14 -10.21 -9.80
C ALA A 280 0.81 -11.00 -9.79
N GLY A 281 0.52 -11.68 -10.90
CA GLY A 281 -0.66 -12.53 -11.06
C GLY A 281 -1.78 -11.92 -11.92
N GLY A 282 -1.69 -10.63 -12.24
CA GLY A 282 -2.67 -9.95 -13.12
C GLY A 282 -4.08 -9.89 -12.53
N LYS A 283 -4.18 -9.84 -11.19
CA LYS A 283 -5.44 -9.88 -10.45
C LYS A 283 -5.93 -8.48 -10.09
N THR A 284 -7.17 -8.42 -9.64
CA THR A 284 -7.80 -7.19 -9.20
C THR A 284 -7.82 -7.10 -7.68
N PHE A 285 -7.48 -5.93 -7.15
CA PHE A 285 -7.87 -5.51 -5.81
C PHE A 285 -9.20 -4.76 -5.91
N GLY A 286 -10.27 -5.32 -5.34
CA GLY A 286 -11.63 -4.82 -5.43
C GLY A 286 -12.43 -5.33 -6.64
N GLY A 287 -12.38 -6.63 -6.95
CA GLY A 287 -13.09 -7.25 -8.06
C GLY A 287 -14.59 -6.98 -8.08
N ALA A 288 -15.37 -7.67 -7.23
CA ALA A 288 -16.82 -7.50 -7.15
C ALA A 288 -17.24 -6.17 -6.50
N HIS A 289 -16.50 -5.76 -5.47
CA HIS A 289 -16.76 -4.57 -4.67
C HIS A 289 -15.53 -3.67 -4.64
N LYS A 290 -15.74 -2.36 -4.64
CA LYS A 290 -14.67 -1.36 -4.70
C LYS A 290 -14.00 -1.22 -3.33
N LEU A 291 -12.68 -1.25 -3.26
CA LEU A 291 -11.92 -0.99 -2.04
C LEU A 291 -11.97 0.49 -1.64
N GLN A 292 -11.91 0.76 -0.33
CA GLN A 292 -11.85 2.12 0.20
C GLN A 292 -10.67 2.90 -0.38
N THR A 293 -9.47 2.31 -0.31
CA THR A 293 -8.24 2.93 -0.83
C THR A 293 -7.14 1.90 -1.09
N ILE A 294 -6.21 2.27 -1.96
CA ILE A 294 -4.93 1.57 -2.14
C ILE A 294 -3.81 2.52 -1.72
N LEU A 295 -2.91 2.06 -0.85
CA LEU A 295 -1.77 2.84 -0.37
C LEU A 295 -0.45 2.18 -0.79
N PHE A 296 0.42 2.94 -1.45
CA PHE A 296 1.82 2.57 -1.66
C PHE A 296 2.68 3.23 -0.60
N LYS A 297 3.51 2.45 0.11
CA LYS A 297 4.40 2.95 1.17
C LYS A 297 5.79 2.31 1.18
N GLY A 298 6.69 2.94 1.91
CA GLY A 298 8.02 2.40 2.22
C GLY A 298 9.19 3.09 1.49
N ALA A 299 10.41 2.63 1.79
CA ALA A 299 11.65 3.19 1.25
C ALA A 299 12.20 2.45 0.02
N GLY A 300 11.74 1.22 -0.20
CA GLY A 300 12.06 0.45 -1.39
C GLY A 300 11.18 0.83 -2.59
N ASP A 301 11.57 0.33 -3.75
CA ASP A 301 10.82 0.46 -4.98
C ASP A 301 9.60 -0.47 -4.98
N CYS A 302 8.56 -0.11 -5.72
CA CYS A 302 7.37 -0.94 -5.90
C CYS A 302 6.98 -1.00 -7.38
N SER A 303 6.51 -2.17 -7.84
CA SER A 303 5.88 -2.32 -9.15
C SER A 303 4.60 -3.12 -9.02
N ALA A 304 3.53 -2.55 -9.55
CA ALA A 304 2.23 -3.21 -9.67
C ALA A 304 1.73 -3.15 -11.12
N ALA A 305 2.66 -3.14 -12.08
CA ALA A 305 2.33 -3.18 -13.50
C ALA A 305 1.55 -4.46 -13.82
N GLY A 306 0.36 -4.31 -14.40
CA GLY A 306 -0.54 -5.43 -14.73
C GLY A 306 -1.56 -5.79 -13.63
N THR A 307 -1.45 -5.19 -12.45
CA THR A 307 -2.48 -5.28 -11.40
C THR A 307 -3.58 -4.27 -11.65
N THR A 308 -4.84 -4.67 -11.44
CA THR A 308 -5.99 -3.76 -11.54
C THR A 308 -6.41 -3.30 -10.14
N PHE A 309 -6.68 -2.01 -9.98
CA PHE A 309 -7.16 -1.43 -8.73
C PHE A 309 -8.56 -0.87 -8.94
N ASN A 310 -9.55 -1.45 -8.28
CA ASN A 310 -10.90 -0.89 -8.21
C ASN A 310 -11.04 -0.14 -6.88
N THR A 311 -10.72 1.13 -6.93
CA THR A 311 -10.84 2.06 -5.81
C THR A 311 -11.11 3.46 -6.34
N THR A 312 -11.57 4.35 -5.47
CA THR A 312 -11.68 5.78 -5.81
C THR A 312 -10.31 6.43 -5.87
N ASN A 313 -9.41 6.09 -4.93
CA ASN A 313 -8.13 6.77 -4.77
C ASN A 313 -6.98 5.77 -4.59
N ILE A 314 -5.89 6.04 -5.29
CA ILE A 314 -4.58 5.45 -5.06
C ILE A 314 -3.71 6.53 -4.38
N VAL A 315 -3.26 6.24 -3.17
CA VAL A 315 -2.44 7.13 -2.34
C VAL A 315 -0.98 6.72 -2.42
N LEU A 316 -0.11 7.70 -2.67
CA LEU A 316 1.32 7.50 -2.81
C LEU A 316 2.08 8.13 -1.63
N ASP A 317 2.39 7.30 -0.62
CA ASP A 317 3.27 7.64 0.50
C ASP A 317 4.57 6.81 0.46
N ILE A 318 5.13 6.69 -0.74
CA ILE A 318 6.33 5.92 -1.04
C ILE A 318 7.49 6.87 -1.32
N THR A 319 8.68 6.50 -0.84
CA THR A 319 9.92 7.27 -1.07
C THR A 319 10.84 6.60 -2.09
N GLY A 320 10.67 5.30 -2.35
CA GLY A 320 11.26 4.62 -3.50
C GLY A 320 10.50 4.88 -4.81
N GLN A 321 11.00 4.28 -5.90
CA GLN A 321 10.38 4.39 -7.22
C GLN A 321 9.13 3.52 -7.31
N LEU A 322 8.06 4.08 -7.87
CA LEU A 322 6.82 3.36 -8.15
C LEU A 322 6.59 3.23 -9.65
N GLU A 323 6.35 2.01 -10.10
CA GLU A 323 5.81 1.72 -11.43
C GLU A 323 4.32 1.32 -11.31
N LEU A 324 3.44 2.12 -11.93
CA LEU A 324 1.99 1.90 -11.88
C LEU A 324 1.41 1.72 -13.29
N GLY A 325 0.61 0.66 -13.44
CA GLY A 325 -0.14 0.36 -14.66
C GLY A 325 -1.33 1.29 -14.89
N ALA A 326 -2.16 0.96 -15.89
CA ALA A 326 -3.40 1.70 -16.14
C ALA A 326 -4.34 1.62 -14.91
N THR A 327 -5.02 2.72 -14.61
CA THR A 327 -5.96 2.80 -13.49
C THR A 327 -7.14 3.71 -13.83
N THR A 328 -8.32 3.41 -13.33
CA THR A 328 -9.48 4.30 -13.36
C THR A 328 -9.55 5.22 -12.15
N ALA A 329 -8.79 4.93 -11.09
CA ALA A 329 -8.76 5.68 -9.85
C ALA A 329 -8.10 7.05 -10.01
N ASN A 330 -8.31 7.90 -9.02
CA ASN A 330 -7.48 9.09 -8.83
C ASN A 330 -6.12 8.69 -8.26
N VAL A 331 -5.07 9.41 -8.64
CA VAL A 331 -3.71 9.22 -8.10
C VAL A 331 -3.34 10.45 -7.29
N VAL A 332 -3.03 10.27 -6.00
CA VAL A 332 -2.78 11.36 -5.06
C VAL A 332 -1.46 11.17 -4.34
N LEU A 333 -0.60 12.19 -4.40
CA LEU A 333 0.68 12.18 -3.71
C LEU A 333 0.52 12.60 -2.25
N PHE A 334 1.16 11.87 -1.33
CA PHE A 334 1.21 12.19 0.09
C PHE A 334 2.64 12.48 0.58
N ASN A 335 3.65 12.03 -0.18
CA ASN A 335 5.06 12.25 0.11
C ASN A 335 5.74 13.16 -0.91
N ASP A 336 6.70 13.97 -0.48
CA ASP A 336 7.49 14.84 -1.36
C ASP A 336 8.48 14.06 -2.23
N ALA A 337 8.92 12.89 -1.77
CA ALA A 337 9.91 12.08 -2.46
C ALA A 337 9.34 11.22 -3.59
N VAL A 338 8.00 11.15 -3.76
CA VAL A 338 7.35 10.25 -4.73
C VAL A 338 8.00 10.37 -6.11
N GLN A 339 8.47 9.23 -6.63
CA GLN A 339 8.92 9.05 -8.01
C GLN A 339 8.02 8.04 -8.71
N LEU A 340 7.00 8.52 -9.43
CA LEU A 340 6.05 7.68 -10.14
C LEU A 340 6.43 7.57 -11.63
N THR A 341 6.53 6.35 -12.14
CA THR A 341 6.47 6.02 -13.57
C THR A 341 5.13 5.37 -13.89
N GLN A 342 4.31 6.10 -14.63
CA GLN A 342 3.00 5.67 -15.07
C GLN A 342 3.12 5.01 -16.45
N THR A 343 2.78 3.72 -16.54
CA THR A 343 2.93 2.91 -17.76
C THR A 343 1.62 2.73 -18.55
N GLY A 344 0.48 3.04 -17.93
CA GLY A 344 -0.85 3.03 -18.58
C GLY A 344 -1.67 4.27 -18.23
N ASN A 345 -2.83 4.46 -18.87
CA ASN A 345 -3.64 5.68 -18.65
C ASN A 345 -4.10 5.86 -17.20
N ILE A 346 -4.25 7.11 -16.77
CA ILE A 346 -4.96 7.49 -15.54
C ILE A 346 -6.35 7.97 -15.96
N GLY A 347 -7.38 7.23 -15.57
CA GLY A 347 -8.80 7.55 -15.83
C GLY A 347 -9.33 8.64 -14.91
N GLY A 348 -8.87 8.67 -13.65
CA GLY A 348 -9.18 9.72 -12.68
C GLY A 348 -8.29 10.96 -12.84
N PHE A 349 -8.23 11.78 -11.79
CA PHE A 349 -7.29 12.91 -11.73
C PHE A 349 -5.91 12.48 -11.22
N LEU A 350 -4.90 13.30 -11.50
CA LEU A 350 -3.57 13.22 -10.89
C LEU A 350 -3.38 14.44 -10.01
N ASP A 351 -3.20 14.25 -8.70
CA ASP A 351 -3.04 15.34 -7.74
C ASP A 351 -1.70 15.28 -7.03
N PHE A 352 -0.89 16.34 -7.22
CA PHE A 352 0.36 16.52 -6.49
C PHE A 352 0.13 16.90 -5.03
N ASN A 353 -1.04 17.40 -4.65
CA ASN A 353 -1.47 17.62 -3.25
C ASN A 353 -0.44 18.34 -2.37
N ALA A 354 0.05 19.48 -2.84
CA ALA A 354 1.11 20.29 -2.26
C ALA A 354 2.48 19.59 -2.13
N LYS A 355 2.69 18.46 -2.81
CA LYS A 355 3.94 17.69 -2.78
C LYS A 355 4.85 17.99 -3.96
N ASN A 356 6.15 17.82 -3.72
CA ASN A 356 7.22 18.05 -4.70
C ASN A 356 7.57 16.84 -5.58
N GLY A 357 6.77 15.77 -5.52
CA GLY A 357 7.05 14.54 -6.24
C GLY A 357 7.19 14.72 -7.74
N THR A 358 7.74 13.69 -8.40
CA THR A 358 7.89 13.64 -9.85
C THR A 358 7.03 12.51 -10.40
N VAL A 359 6.22 12.84 -11.41
CA VAL A 359 5.39 11.88 -12.13
C VAL A 359 5.82 11.86 -13.58
N THR A 360 6.16 10.68 -14.07
CA THR A 360 6.59 10.42 -15.44
C THR A 360 5.54 9.60 -16.16
N LEU A 361 4.97 10.12 -17.24
CA LEU A 361 4.06 9.41 -18.13
C LEU A 361 4.87 8.81 -19.28
N ASN A 362 4.75 7.49 -19.47
CA ASN A 362 5.32 6.81 -20.62
C ASN A 362 4.65 7.24 -21.93
N ASN A 363 5.22 6.81 -23.06
CA ASN A 363 4.65 7.08 -24.37
C ASN A 363 3.19 6.56 -24.48
N ASN A 364 2.30 7.36 -25.05
CA ASN A 364 0.87 7.09 -25.21
C ASN A 364 0.07 7.00 -23.91
N VAL A 365 0.63 7.44 -22.77
CA VAL A 365 -0.09 7.52 -21.50
C VAL A 365 -0.84 8.84 -21.40
N ASN A 366 -2.14 8.75 -21.11
CA ASN A 366 -3.05 9.88 -21.02
C ASN A 366 -3.54 10.06 -19.58
N VAL A 367 -3.95 11.30 -19.25
CA VAL A 367 -4.66 11.61 -18.00
C VAL A 367 -6.02 12.18 -18.37
N ALA A 368 -7.08 11.40 -18.12
CA ALA A 368 -8.44 11.77 -18.46
C ALA A 368 -9.03 12.78 -17.46
N GLY A 369 -8.64 12.73 -16.19
CA GLY A 369 -8.94 13.77 -15.21
C GLY A 369 -7.97 14.96 -15.29
N THR A 370 -8.12 15.90 -14.35
CA THR A 370 -7.22 17.06 -14.25
C THR A 370 -5.88 16.63 -13.65
N VAL A 371 -4.77 17.12 -14.18
CA VAL A 371 -3.50 17.18 -13.45
C VAL A 371 -3.52 18.45 -12.60
N GLN A 372 -3.50 18.28 -11.29
CA GLN A 372 -3.72 19.34 -10.32
C GLN A 372 -2.74 19.29 -9.15
N ASN A 373 -2.78 20.34 -8.34
CA ASN A 373 -2.05 20.45 -7.09
C ASN A 373 -2.98 21.10 -6.06
N THR A 374 -3.73 20.28 -5.35
CA THR A 374 -4.63 20.73 -4.28
C THR A 374 -3.81 21.13 -3.06
N GLY A 375 -4.20 22.20 -2.37
CA GLY A 375 -3.55 22.61 -1.11
C GLY A 375 -2.21 23.35 -1.24
N GLY A 376 -1.65 23.53 -2.45
CA GLY A 376 -0.39 24.23 -2.67
C GLY A 376 -0.37 25.10 -3.93
N THR A 377 0.76 25.77 -4.17
CA THR A 377 0.97 26.57 -5.40
C THR A 377 2.24 26.15 -6.11
N ASN A 378 2.12 25.54 -7.30
CA ASN A 378 3.22 25.25 -8.22
C ASN A 378 4.29 24.32 -7.63
N ASN A 379 3.87 23.17 -7.11
CA ASN A 379 4.75 22.10 -6.64
C ASN A 379 4.73 20.93 -7.64
N GLY A 380 5.75 20.10 -7.56
CA GLY A 380 5.84 18.85 -8.33
C GLY A 380 6.20 19.02 -9.80
N THR A 381 6.68 17.93 -10.39
CA THR A 381 7.11 17.86 -11.79
C THR A 381 6.33 16.79 -12.54
N LEU A 382 5.68 17.17 -13.63
CA LEU A 382 5.10 16.22 -14.59
C LEU A 382 6.01 16.10 -15.81
N ILE A 383 6.44 14.88 -16.14
CA ILE A 383 7.26 14.55 -17.30
C ILE A 383 6.45 13.69 -18.26
N VAL A 384 6.39 14.07 -19.52
CA VAL A 384 5.70 13.33 -20.58
C VAL A 384 6.72 12.85 -21.61
N LEU A 385 6.99 11.54 -21.63
CA LEU A 385 8.06 10.95 -22.44
C LEU A 385 7.68 10.68 -23.89
N GLY A 386 6.40 10.85 -24.26
CA GLY A 386 5.95 10.58 -25.61
C GLY A 386 4.67 11.33 -25.97
N ALA A 387 3.89 10.78 -26.90
CA ALA A 387 2.61 11.37 -27.27
C ALA A 387 1.60 11.17 -26.15
N SER A 388 0.82 12.21 -25.82
CA SER A 388 -0.18 12.16 -24.73
C SER A 388 -1.30 13.16 -24.91
N ASN A 389 -2.48 12.81 -24.41
CA ASN A 389 -3.59 13.72 -24.21
C ASN A 389 -3.78 13.95 -22.70
N LEU A 390 -3.65 15.20 -22.29
CA LEU A 390 -3.88 15.64 -20.92
C LEU A 390 -5.19 16.45 -20.92
N ASN A 391 -6.17 16.06 -20.10
CA ASN A 391 -7.44 16.78 -20.10
C ASN A 391 -7.27 18.25 -19.68
N ARG A 392 -6.61 18.48 -18.54
CA ARG A 392 -6.21 19.82 -18.07
C ARG A 392 -4.97 19.69 -17.19
N VAL A 393 -4.09 20.70 -17.21
CA VAL A 393 -2.91 20.78 -16.33
C VAL A 393 -2.93 22.12 -15.61
N ASN A 394 -2.83 22.11 -14.28
CA ASN A 394 -2.82 23.32 -13.47
C ASN A 394 -2.13 23.10 -12.10
N GLY A 395 -1.38 24.09 -11.63
CA GLY A 395 -0.77 24.08 -10.30
C GLY A 395 0.53 23.30 -10.17
N VAL A 396 1.14 22.83 -11.26
CA VAL A 396 2.43 22.13 -11.24
C VAL A 396 3.61 23.11 -11.33
N ALA A 397 4.73 22.79 -10.68
CA ALA A 397 5.95 23.58 -10.79
C ALA A 397 6.51 23.53 -12.21
N MET A 398 6.53 22.31 -12.77
CA MET A 398 7.16 22.06 -14.06
C MET A 398 6.37 21.04 -14.88
N LEU A 399 6.13 21.37 -16.14
CA LEU A 399 5.59 20.46 -17.15
C LEU A 399 6.66 20.23 -18.22
N LYS A 400 7.17 19.01 -18.33
CA LYS A 400 8.17 18.62 -19.33
C LYS A 400 7.52 17.83 -20.46
N VAL A 401 7.56 18.35 -21.68
CA VAL A 401 6.88 17.79 -22.87
C VAL A 401 7.72 17.97 -24.13
N GLY A 402 7.42 17.24 -25.22
CA GLY A 402 8.06 17.46 -26.53
C GLY A 402 8.85 16.26 -27.07
N ALA A 403 8.98 15.18 -26.30
CA ALA A 403 9.47 13.89 -26.80
C ALA A 403 8.45 13.23 -27.77
N GLY A 404 7.15 13.51 -27.62
CA GLY A 404 6.10 13.26 -28.60
C GLY A 404 5.08 14.40 -28.64
N ASN A 405 4.06 14.29 -29.50
CA ASN A 405 3.01 15.31 -29.60
C ASN A 405 2.11 15.25 -28.36
N VAL A 406 2.00 16.37 -27.65
CA VAL A 406 1.18 16.49 -26.44
C VAL A 406 0.04 17.46 -26.69
N THR A 407 -1.18 17.08 -26.32
CA THR A 407 -2.36 17.95 -26.39
C THR A 407 -2.90 18.19 -24.98
N ILE A 408 -3.14 19.45 -24.63
CA ILE A 408 -3.96 19.81 -23.47
C ILE A 408 -5.38 20.09 -23.97
N ALA A 409 -6.38 19.35 -23.48
CA ALA A 409 -7.72 19.40 -24.06
C ALA A 409 -8.55 20.62 -23.61
N LYS A 410 -8.35 21.08 -22.36
CA LYS A 410 -9.15 22.17 -21.76
C LYS A 410 -8.27 23.34 -21.32
N GLY A 411 -8.67 24.55 -21.75
CA GLY A 411 -7.98 25.81 -21.48
C GLY A 411 -8.52 26.56 -20.26
N GLY A 412 -8.54 27.88 -20.36
CA GLY A 412 -8.85 28.80 -19.26
C GLY A 412 -7.59 29.32 -18.58
N ASN A 413 -7.74 29.82 -17.35
CA ASN A 413 -6.61 30.28 -16.55
C ASN A 413 -5.84 29.07 -16.00
N VAL A 414 -4.55 29.03 -16.31
CA VAL A 414 -3.66 27.93 -16.00
C VAL A 414 -2.41 28.49 -15.32
N LYS A 415 -2.05 27.90 -14.17
CA LYS A 415 -0.81 28.19 -13.46
C LYS A 415 0.14 27.01 -13.64
N ILE A 416 1.24 27.22 -14.35
CA ILE A 416 2.33 26.24 -14.46
C ILE A 416 3.60 27.06 -14.30
N GLY A 417 4.48 26.70 -13.36
CA GLY A 417 5.70 27.49 -13.13
C GLY A 417 6.53 27.65 -14.41
N GLU A 418 6.84 26.51 -15.04
CA GLU A 418 7.48 26.47 -16.34
C GLU A 418 7.05 25.26 -17.18
N ILE A 419 6.83 25.47 -18.48
CA ILE A 419 6.74 24.39 -19.47
C ILE A 419 8.10 24.26 -20.16
N GLN A 420 8.69 23.06 -20.16
CA GLN A 420 9.98 22.80 -20.79
C GLN A 420 9.89 21.74 -21.89
N GLY A 421 10.58 22.00 -23.00
CA GLY A 421 10.83 21.06 -24.06
C GLY A 421 11.75 19.92 -23.62
N THR A 422 11.31 18.67 -23.66
CA THR A 422 12.16 17.46 -23.64
C THR A 422 12.54 17.00 -25.04
N GLY A 423 11.91 17.56 -26.07
CA GLY A 423 12.21 17.34 -27.48
C GLY A 423 11.63 18.45 -28.34
N THR A 424 11.47 18.19 -29.64
CA THR A 424 11.08 19.19 -30.65
C THR A 424 9.69 18.95 -31.26
N ASN A 425 8.87 18.11 -30.62
CA ASN A 425 7.49 17.88 -31.05
C ASN A 425 6.55 19.01 -30.61
N THR A 426 5.27 18.87 -30.95
CA THR A 426 4.27 19.92 -30.72
C THR A 426 3.57 19.76 -29.38
N LEU A 427 3.49 20.86 -28.63
CA LEU A 427 2.52 21.08 -27.58
C LEU A 427 1.31 21.84 -28.17
N THR A 428 0.17 21.17 -28.25
CA THR A 428 -1.10 21.75 -28.68
C THR A 428 -1.84 22.31 -27.47
N LEU A 429 -2.07 23.61 -27.50
CA LEU A 429 -2.73 24.39 -26.46
C LEU A 429 -4.17 24.72 -26.89
N PRO A 430 -5.15 24.48 -26.01
CA PRO A 430 -6.57 24.63 -26.32
C PRO A 430 -6.98 26.09 -26.42
N ALA A 431 -8.23 26.32 -26.85
CA ALA A 431 -8.82 27.65 -26.88
C ALA A 431 -8.71 28.34 -25.51
N HIS A 432 -8.37 29.63 -25.53
CA HIS A 432 -8.27 30.47 -24.33
C HIS A 432 -7.30 29.93 -23.26
N PHE A 433 -6.19 29.31 -23.66
CA PHE A 433 -5.14 28.87 -22.72
C PHE A 433 -4.36 30.08 -22.19
N ASN A 434 -4.66 30.52 -20.97
CA ASN A 434 -4.04 31.67 -20.31
C ASN A 434 -3.02 31.21 -19.27
N LEU A 435 -1.76 31.12 -19.68
CA LEU A 435 -0.65 30.66 -18.85
C LEU A 435 -0.11 31.80 -17.97
N THR A 436 -0.30 31.65 -16.66
CA THR A 436 0.57 32.28 -15.66
C THR A 436 1.78 31.39 -15.44
N GLY A 437 2.88 31.72 -16.11
CA GLY A 437 4.04 30.84 -16.22
C GLY A 437 4.98 31.23 -17.33
N SER A 438 6.10 30.52 -17.44
CA SER A 438 7.05 30.67 -18.54
C SER A 438 7.14 29.40 -19.40
N ILE A 439 7.71 29.52 -20.59
CA ILE A 439 8.01 28.39 -21.48
C ILE A 439 9.49 28.46 -21.83
N ASN A 440 10.23 27.36 -21.67
CA ASN A 440 11.67 27.27 -21.95
C ASN A 440 12.50 28.44 -21.40
N LYS A 441 12.24 28.86 -20.16
CA LYS A 441 12.96 29.98 -19.55
C LYS A 441 14.29 29.51 -18.97
N THR A 442 14.25 28.50 -18.11
CA THR A 442 15.43 28.00 -17.39
C THR A 442 16.14 26.88 -18.15
N GLY A 443 15.46 26.22 -19.08
CA GLY A 443 16.01 25.13 -19.89
C GLY A 443 15.01 24.59 -20.91
N GLY A 444 15.43 23.61 -21.69
CA GLY A 444 14.56 22.84 -22.59
C GLY A 444 14.97 22.89 -24.06
N GLN A 445 14.59 21.85 -24.78
CA GLN A 445 14.72 21.73 -26.23
C GLN A 445 13.67 22.59 -26.95
N ALA A 446 13.80 22.71 -28.28
CA ALA A 446 13.00 23.58 -29.13
C ALA A 446 11.55 23.09 -29.31
N LEU A 447 10.76 23.13 -28.23
CA LEU A 447 9.35 22.73 -28.20
C LEU A 447 8.53 23.57 -29.19
N LYS A 448 7.76 22.90 -30.06
CA LYS A 448 6.85 23.60 -30.96
C LYS A 448 5.56 23.93 -30.21
N LEU A 449 5.05 25.14 -30.40
CA LEU A 449 3.86 25.66 -29.71
C LEU A 449 2.74 25.88 -30.72
N ASN A 450 1.57 25.30 -30.45
CA ASN A 450 0.38 25.49 -31.28
C ASN A 450 -0.80 25.98 -30.43
N PHE A 451 -1.14 27.26 -30.55
CA PHE A 451 -2.30 27.87 -29.88
C PHE A 451 -3.51 27.81 -30.80
N MET A 452 -4.46 26.91 -30.51
CA MET A 452 -5.55 26.58 -31.45
C MET A 452 -6.59 27.69 -31.62
N ASN A 453 -6.92 28.45 -30.57
CA ASN A 453 -7.90 29.54 -30.65
C ASN A 453 -7.76 30.51 -29.46
N GLY A 454 -6.68 31.29 -29.49
CA GLY A 454 -6.38 32.32 -28.53
C GLY A 454 -5.79 31.82 -27.21
N GLY A 455 -5.39 32.76 -26.37
CA GLY A 455 -4.72 32.49 -25.10
C GLY A 455 -3.72 33.58 -24.74
N SER A 456 -2.98 33.38 -23.67
CA SER A 456 -1.95 34.30 -23.24
C SER A 456 -0.81 33.60 -22.53
N VAL A 457 0.39 34.17 -22.58
CA VAL A 457 1.52 33.77 -21.74
C VAL A 457 2.07 34.98 -21.01
N SER A 458 2.05 34.93 -19.68
CA SER A 458 2.50 36.06 -18.85
C SER A 458 4.02 36.13 -18.69
N GLY A 459 4.70 34.98 -18.73
CA GLY A 459 6.14 34.86 -18.55
C GLY A 459 6.92 34.84 -19.85
N VAL A 460 8.23 34.58 -19.73
CA VAL A 460 9.16 34.49 -20.87
C VAL A 460 8.83 33.25 -21.70
N VAL A 461 8.84 33.38 -23.03
CA VAL A 461 8.71 32.26 -23.96
C VAL A 461 10.02 32.08 -24.72
N GLY A 462 10.86 31.18 -24.24
CA GLY A 462 12.20 30.95 -24.74
C GLY A 462 13.19 32.05 -24.36
N THR A 463 14.46 31.68 -24.31
CA THR A 463 15.59 32.61 -24.18
C THR A 463 16.53 32.44 -25.37
N ALA A 464 17.59 33.26 -25.47
CA ALA A 464 18.61 33.07 -26.50
C ALA A 464 19.31 31.70 -26.41
N ALA A 465 19.46 31.16 -25.19
CA ALA A 465 20.02 29.83 -24.97
C ALA A 465 18.99 28.71 -25.17
N ASN A 466 17.72 28.97 -24.82
CA ASN A 466 16.66 27.98 -24.77
C ASN A 466 15.46 28.41 -25.65
N SER A 467 15.70 28.71 -26.93
CA SER A 467 14.62 29.14 -27.83
C SER A 467 13.55 28.06 -28.00
N VAL A 468 12.29 28.47 -28.10
CA VAL A 468 11.21 27.56 -28.54
C VAL A 468 11.32 27.25 -30.03
N GLY A 469 10.65 26.20 -30.49
CA GLY A 469 10.63 25.77 -31.89
C GLY A 469 9.67 26.61 -32.74
N ASP A 470 8.85 25.93 -33.53
CA ASP A 470 7.79 26.58 -34.31
C ASP A 470 6.75 27.21 -33.37
N ILE A 471 6.17 28.35 -33.75
CA ILE A 471 5.03 28.97 -33.07
C ILE A 471 3.89 29.10 -34.07
N THR A 472 2.72 28.55 -33.74
CA THR A 472 1.49 28.76 -34.49
C THR A 472 0.44 29.38 -33.58
N THR A 473 -0.19 30.45 -34.03
CA THR A 473 -1.31 31.10 -33.32
C THR A 473 -2.54 31.19 -34.21
N ALA A 474 -3.70 31.05 -33.58
CA ALA A 474 -5.01 31.37 -34.13
C ALA A 474 -5.84 32.05 -33.05
N GLY A 475 -6.85 32.84 -33.42
CA GLY A 475 -7.64 33.62 -32.45
C GLY A 475 -6.86 34.76 -31.80
N ALA A 476 -7.29 35.23 -30.63
CA ALA A 476 -6.62 36.31 -29.89
C ALA A 476 -5.54 35.76 -28.96
N THR A 477 -4.26 35.93 -29.32
CA THR A 477 -3.10 35.42 -28.56
C THR A 477 -2.21 36.57 -28.09
N SER A 478 -1.82 36.58 -26.82
CA SER A 478 -0.92 37.61 -26.29
C SER A 478 0.30 37.06 -25.54
N PHE A 479 1.44 37.69 -25.75
CA PHE A 479 2.69 37.40 -25.06
C PHE A 479 3.10 38.64 -24.27
N ALA A 480 3.02 38.56 -22.94
CA ALA A 480 3.29 39.71 -22.07
C ALA A 480 4.79 39.96 -21.85
N SER A 481 5.65 38.98 -22.18
CA SER A 481 7.09 39.05 -22.01
C SER A 481 7.85 38.76 -23.31
N SER A 482 9.18 38.65 -23.22
CA SER A 482 10.03 38.37 -24.38
C SER A 482 9.73 36.99 -24.96
N VAL A 483 9.76 36.91 -26.28
CA VAL A 483 9.60 35.67 -27.03
C VAL A 483 10.86 35.44 -27.87
N ASN A 484 11.50 34.29 -27.69
CA ASN A 484 12.64 33.82 -28.48
C ASN A 484 12.33 32.45 -29.08
N ALA A 485 12.20 32.42 -30.40
CA ALA A 485 11.93 31.23 -31.19
C ALA A 485 13.00 31.03 -32.27
N LYS A 486 13.16 29.79 -32.73
CA LYS A 486 14.10 29.45 -33.82
C LYS A 486 13.48 28.68 -34.98
N GLY A 487 12.19 28.36 -34.89
CA GLY A 487 11.43 27.70 -35.95
C GLY A 487 10.65 28.68 -36.84
N THR A 488 9.70 28.13 -37.58
CA THR A 488 8.70 28.90 -38.31
C THR A 488 7.70 29.52 -37.34
N ALA A 489 7.32 30.78 -37.55
CA ALA A 489 6.26 31.44 -36.79
C ALA A 489 5.10 31.76 -37.72
N THR A 490 3.97 31.06 -37.58
CA THR A 490 2.73 31.34 -38.30
C THR A 490 1.75 32.05 -37.38
N LEU A 491 1.60 33.36 -37.56
CA LEU A 491 0.82 34.22 -36.67
C LEU A 491 -0.56 34.52 -37.27
N GLY A 492 -1.58 33.87 -36.74
CA GLY A 492 -2.98 34.04 -37.11
C GLY A 492 -3.79 34.84 -36.09
N GLY A 493 -5.01 35.22 -36.47
CA GLY A 493 -5.93 35.98 -35.62
C GLY A 493 -5.36 37.33 -35.16
N THR A 494 -5.57 37.69 -33.90
CA THR A 494 -5.00 38.90 -33.29
C THR A 494 -3.87 38.48 -32.36
N THR A 495 -2.62 38.67 -32.78
CA THR A 495 -1.44 38.31 -31.98
C THR A 495 -0.75 39.57 -31.44
N SER A 496 -0.42 39.63 -30.15
CA SER A 496 0.30 40.77 -29.56
C SER A 496 1.54 40.35 -28.77
N PHE A 497 2.60 41.14 -28.92
CA PHE A 497 3.85 41.01 -28.17
C PHE A 497 4.11 42.30 -27.40
N ALA A 498 4.02 42.25 -26.07
CA ALA A 498 4.26 43.40 -25.20
C ALA A 498 5.76 43.72 -25.00
N ASN A 499 6.64 42.82 -25.44
CA ASN A 499 8.09 42.95 -25.31
C ASN A 499 8.78 42.46 -26.59
N THR A 500 10.10 42.26 -26.52
CA THR A 500 10.93 41.86 -27.67
C THR A 500 10.47 40.51 -28.25
N PHE A 501 10.27 40.48 -29.56
CA PHE A 501 10.04 39.26 -30.33
C PHE A 501 11.27 38.97 -31.20
N THR A 502 11.91 37.83 -30.96
CA THR A 502 13.03 37.34 -31.76
C THR A 502 12.68 35.97 -32.33
N ASN A 503 12.70 35.84 -33.66
CA ASN A 503 12.54 34.57 -34.35
C ASN A 503 13.63 34.34 -35.38
N THR A 504 14.49 33.33 -35.23
CA THR A 504 15.54 33.07 -36.23
C THR A 504 15.06 32.29 -37.46
N GLY A 505 13.78 31.92 -37.52
CA GLY A 505 13.17 31.32 -38.71
C GLY A 505 12.19 32.26 -39.42
N ALA A 506 11.54 31.74 -40.46
CA ALA A 506 10.58 32.51 -41.25
C ALA A 506 9.32 32.85 -40.44
N VAL A 507 8.88 34.10 -40.54
CA VAL A 507 7.62 34.58 -39.94
C VAL A 507 6.59 34.78 -41.04
N THR A 508 5.44 34.12 -40.92
CA THR A 508 4.27 34.29 -41.80
C THR A 508 3.10 34.84 -41.00
N LEU A 509 2.57 35.97 -41.44
CA LEU A 509 1.35 36.55 -40.90
C LEU A 509 0.19 36.05 -41.77
N ALA A 510 -0.71 35.29 -41.16
CA ALA A 510 -1.82 34.64 -41.86
C ALA A 510 -2.81 35.68 -42.43
N LYS A 511 -3.61 35.26 -43.41
CA LYS A 511 -4.54 36.16 -44.10
C LYS A 511 -5.55 36.79 -43.15
N GLY A 512 -5.66 38.12 -43.19
CA GLY A 512 -6.55 38.89 -42.33
C GLY A 512 -6.15 38.91 -40.85
N SER A 513 -4.95 38.46 -40.49
CA SER A 513 -4.45 38.55 -39.11
C SER A 513 -4.02 39.98 -38.77
N ILE A 514 -4.01 40.30 -37.47
CA ILE A 514 -3.49 41.52 -36.90
C ILE A 514 -2.35 41.13 -35.96
N THR A 515 -1.15 41.66 -36.18
CA THR A 515 0.00 41.44 -35.30
C THR A 515 0.52 42.76 -34.76
N SER A 516 0.59 42.89 -33.43
CA SER A 516 1.08 44.10 -32.77
C SER A 516 2.38 43.84 -32.02
N PHE A 517 3.40 44.65 -32.30
CA PHE A 517 4.70 44.61 -31.63
C PHE A 517 4.93 45.91 -30.85
N ALA A 518 5.00 45.81 -29.52
CA ALA A 518 5.21 46.98 -28.66
C ALA A 518 6.69 47.37 -28.50
N LYS A 519 7.63 46.50 -28.90
CA LYS A 519 9.08 46.70 -28.82
C LYS A 519 9.79 46.06 -30.00
N ASN A 520 11.11 45.94 -29.91
CA ASN A 520 11.99 45.39 -30.94
C ASN A 520 11.50 44.05 -31.50
N VAL A 521 11.61 43.95 -32.81
CA VAL A 521 11.31 42.77 -33.60
C VAL A 521 12.56 42.36 -34.35
N THR A 522 12.92 41.09 -34.29
CA THR A 522 14.02 40.53 -35.06
C THR A 522 13.54 39.24 -35.69
N ALA A 523 13.49 39.18 -37.03
CA ALA A 523 13.30 37.93 -37.74
C ALA A 523 14.08 37.88 -39.05
N THR A 524 14.35 36.67 -39.53
CA THR A 524 15.09 36.46 -40.79
C THR A 524 14.29 36.87 -42.02
N SER A 525 12.96 36.69 -41.98
CA SER A 525 12.06 37.09 -43.05
C SER A 525 10.63 37.25 -42.54
N PHE A 526 9.89 38.20 -43.12
CA PHE A 526 8.46 38.38 -42.91
C PHE A 526 7.69 38.18 -44.21
N VAL A 527 6.63 37.40 -44.15
CA VAL A 527 5.62 37.29 -45.22
C VAL A 527 4.28 37.72 -44.64
N ALA A 528 3.71 38.81 -45.15
CA ALA A 528 2.40 39.31 -44.74
C ALA A 528 1.36 39.02 -45.83
N ASN A 529 0.45 38.08 -45.58
CA ASN A 529 -0.55 37.67 -46.57
C ASN A 529 -1.83 38.50 -46.47
N SER A 530 -1.77 39.80 -46.80
CA SER A 530 -2.88 40.74 -46.49
C SER A 530 -3.22 40.80 -44.99
N ALA A 531 -2.17 40.76 -44.15
CA ALA A 531 -2.24 40.95 -42.71
C ALA A 531 -1.92 42.39 -42.32
N THR A 532 -2.39 42.82 -41.15
CA THR A 532 -2.08 44.13 -40.57
C THR A 532 -0.95 43.98 -39.55
N ILE A 533 0.05 44.86 -39.63
CA ILE A 533 1.14 44.95 -38.65
C ILE A 533 1.05 46.30 -37.94
N ASN A 534 1.04 46.29 -36.61
CA ASN A 534 1.11 47.49 -35.79
C ASN A 534 2.46 47.54 -35.05
N PHE A 535 3.15 48.66 -35.16
CA PHE A 535 4.35 48.96 -34.38
C PHE A 535 4.00 50.03 -33.34
N GLY A 536 4.27 49.72 -32.07
CA GLY A 536 4.06 50.62 -30.93
C GLY A 536 5.25 51.53 -30.64
#